data_AF-A0A1G8DHR8-F1
#
_entry.id   AF-A0A1G8DHR8-F1
#
_cell.length_a   1.000
_cell.length_b   1.000
_cell.length_c   1.000
_cell.angle_alpha   90.00
_cell.angle_beta   90.00
_cell.angle_gamma   90.00
#
_symmetry.space_group_name_H-M   'P 1'
#
loop_
_entity.id
_entity.type
_entity.pdbx_description
1 polymer ?
#
loop_
_entity_poly.entity_id
_entity_poly.type
_entity_poly.pdbx_seq_one_letter_code
_entity_poly.pdbx_strand_id
1 'polypeptide(L)'
;MKKNTLLVLIAGFMLSVLGCTKDPIITEPTNTKVEKPKPTNPGENKPGDNGGKPTDPSKPSGDAGVDTNKPNTVADFNNFESFKNSLNTFKLQPYATLAAGQGKDGKNALSIKGATTKNDYVFTTENQTVNANAKTITFFLKGTANQSLSFNVYKADGSYNVFNLRTDAEINSKTDIILSKDIVLKKTAITMNDSNTAFANNYVGVNINATNWIKVTLDLTGVDYNKSGKGSVFAFKVGKNGNYNLLIDSIVFDNNQPTTPTEPTEPEQPTTPNKPGEFNIPSDQANYYKGVDFKKTGIALKEELAKLVSSTHTKTLSYGDIWEASKATDLTPAGNEVYLLYGHKGTTTGSKAYTRGKQSNGGGQGQWNREHTYAKSLGTPNLGESGPGADGHHLRPADVNWNSTRGNLKFAKGSGFSGPVSGGWYPGDEWRGDVARMMMYMYVRYNNRCLPTGVAVGSTTKEDNNMVAILLEWNAADPVSEIERNRNKYHANTANQYAQGNRNPFIDNPYLATQIWGGPEAKNLWK
;
A
#
# COMPACT_ATOMS: atom_id res chain seq x y z
N MET A 1 -46.04 -1.20 41.54
CA MET A 1 -46.29 -2.66 41.49
C MET A 1 -47.35 -2.95 40.44
N LYS A 2 -46.99 -3.66 39.37
CA LYS A 2 -47.81 -4.64 38.61
C LYS A 2 -46.94 -5.17 37.48
N LYS A 3 -46.42 -6.38 37.67
CA LYS A 3 -45.77 -7.22 36.67
C LYS A 3 -46.86 -7.95 35.89
N ASN A 4 -46.71 -8.08 34.58
CA ASN A 4 -47.29 -9.19 33.83
C ASN A 4 -46.20 -9.80 32.95
N THR A 5 -45.87 -11.05 33.28
CA THR A 5 -44.97 -11.96 32.59
C THR A 5 -45.73 -12.68 31.49
N LEU A 6 -45.14 -12.85 30.30
CA LEU A 6 -45.63 -13.81 29.31
C LEU A 6 -44.52 -14.82 29.00
N LEU A 7 -44.84 -16.09 29.28
CA LEU A 7 -44.07 -17.31 29.00
C LEU A 7 -44.13 -17.65 27.50
N VAL A 8 -43.02 -18.09 26.93
CA VAL A 8 -42.96 -18.72 25.60
C VAL A 8 -42.84 -20.23 25.78
N LEU A 9 -43.72 -20.99 25.11
CA LEU A 9 -43.80 -22.44 25.11
C LEU A 9 -42.89 -23.03 24.01
N ILE A 10 -42.16 -24.11 24.33
CA ILE A 10 -41.36 -24.93 23.41
C ILE A 10 -42.11 -26.25 23.16
N ALA A 11 -41.94 -26.78 21.94
CA ALA A 11 -41.83 -28.21 21.56
C ALA A 11 -42.85 -28.71 20.53
N GLY A 12 -42.32 -29.21 19.42
CA GLY A 12 -43.00 -30.07 18.44
C GLY A 12 -41.96 -30.92 17.72
N PHE A 13 -41.67 -32.09 18.29
CA PHE A 13 -40.90 -33.19 17.71
C PHE A 13 -41.81 -34.01 16.79
N MET A 14 -41.32 -34.49 15.65
CA MET A 14 -41.59 -35.87 15.19
C MET A 14 -40.62 -36.27 14.07
N LEU A 15 -40.22 -37.54 14.17
CA LEU A 15 -39.12 -38.25 13.54
C LEU A 15 -39.71 -39.19 12.47
N SER A 16 -39.02 -39.40 11.34
CA SER A 16 -39.01 -40.72 10.70
C SER A 16 -37.79 -40.87 9.77
N VAL A 17 -37.14 -42.02 9.89
CA VAL A 17 -35.96 -42.49 9.15
C VAL A 17 -36.35 -43.86 8.57
N LEU A 18 -36.00 -44.12 7.31
CA LEU A 18 -35.77 -45.43 6.64
C LEU A 18 -35.22 -45.04 5.24
N GLY A 19 -34.16 -45.56 4.62
CA GLY A 19 -33.35 -46.77 4.81
C GLY A 19 -33.16 -47.47 3.44
N CYS A 20 -31.99 -47.28 2.81
CA CYS A 20 -31.29 -48.11 1.80
C CYS A 20 -31.94 -48.49 0.43
N THR A 21 -31.21 -48.30 -0.68
CA THR A 21 -30.42 -49.38 -1.37
C THR A 21 -29.89 -48.99 -2.78
N LYS A 22 -28.65 -49.46 -3.05
CA LYS A 22 -28.06 -50.03 -4.30
C LYS A 22 -27.58 -49.13 -5.46
N ASP A 23 -26.27 -49.28 -5.71
CA ASP A 23 -25.53 -49.00 -6.95
C ASP A 23 -26.07 -49.76 -8.18
N PRO A 24 -25.65 -49.34 -9.38
CA PRO A 24 -25.14 -50.34 -10.33
C PRO A 24 -23.79 -49.97 -10.97
N ILE A 25 -22.93 -50.99 -11.02
CA ILE A 25 -21.79 -51.18 -11.94
C ILE A 25 -22.34 -51.71 -13.27
N ILE A 26 -21.97 -51.15 -14.44
CA ILE A 26 -21.92 -51.86 -15.74
C ILE A 26 -20.83 -51.25 -16.68
N THR A 27 -19.76 -52.03 -16.87
CA THR A 27 -18.93 -52.41 -18.05
C THR A 27 -18.39 -51.44 -19.12
N GLU A 28 -17.10 -51.63 -19.44
CA GLU A 28 -16.33 -51.16 -20.61
C GLU A 28 -16.85 -51.66 -21.98
N PRO A 29 -16.35 -51.05 -23.08
CA PRO A 29 -15.92 -51.84 -24.22
C PRO A 29 -14.49 -51.52 -24.74
N THR A 30 -13.66 -52.56 -24.72
CA THR A 30 -12.72 -53.04 -25.75
C THR A 30 -12.05 -52.09 -26.76
N ASN A 31 -10.72 -52.01 -26.62
CA ASN A 31 -9.65 -52.05 -27.62
C ASN A 31 -10.01 -52.10 -29.13
N THR A 32 -9.41 -51.19 -29.90
CA THR A 32 -8.90 -51.52 -31.24
C THR A 32 -7.56 -50.82 -31.49
N LYS A 33 -6.56 -51.62 -31.89
CA LYS A 33 -5.19 -51.26 -32.26
C LYS A 33 -5.13 -50.23 -33.39
N VAL A 34 -4.22 -49.26 -33.31
CA VAL A 34 -3.50 -48.74 -34.48
C VAL A 34 -2.01 -48.57 -34.11
N GLU A 35 -1.17 -48.99 -35.05
CA GLU A 35 0.27 -49.25 -34.98
C GLU A 35 1.18 -48.08 -34.60
N LYS A 36 2.30 -48.43 -33.93
CA LYS A 36 3.55 -47.66 -33.91
C LYS A 36 4.27 -47.76 -35.26
N PRO A 37 4.98 -46.70 -35.67
CA PRO A 37 6.25 -46.86 -36.37
C PRO A 37 7.42 -46.80 -35.39
N LYS A 38 8.35 -47.76 -35.54
CA LYS A 38 9.68 -47.85 -34.91
C LYS A 38 10.65 -46.83 -35.55
N PRO A 39 11.82 -46.56 -34.93
CA PRO A 39 12.64 -45.38 -35.17
C PRO A 39 13.58 -45.53 -36.35
N THR A 40 13.99 -44.39 -36.92
CA THR A 40 15.19 -44.28 -37.75
C THR A 40 16.05 -43.13 -37.23
N ASN A 41 17.18 -43.48 -36.65
CA ASN A 41 18.43 -42.71 -36.67
C ASN A 41 19.49 -43.75 -37.08
N PRO A 42 20.51 -43.40 -37.89
CA PRO A 42 21.46 -42.37 -37.49
C PRO A 42 22.01 -41.49 -38.63
N GLY A 43 22.37 -40.26 -38.28
CA GLY A 43 23.25 -39.40 -39.07
C GLY A 43 23.91 -38.41 -38.11
N GLU A 44 25.14 -38.71 -37.73
CA GLU A 44 25.99 -37.88 -36.88
C GLU A 44 26.18 -36.49 -37.50
N ASN A 45 26.02 -35.43 -36.69
CA ASN A 45 27.00 -34.35 -36.62
C ASN A 45 26.82 -33.55 -35.33
N LYS A 46 27.95 -33.32 -34.65
CA LYS A 46 28.11 -32.58 -33.39
C LYS A 46 27.99 -31.05 -33.61
N PRO A 47 27.97 -30.21 -32.55
CA PRO A 47 27.01 -29.14 -32.36
C PRO A 47 27.48 -27.79 -32.93
N GLY A 48 26.53 -27.01 -33.43
CA GLY A 48 26.70 -25.59 -33.76
C GLY A 48 25.62 -24.77 -33.08
N ASP A 49 26.00 -24.09 -32.02
CA ASP A 49 25.28 -22.98 -31.40
C ASP A 49 25.06 -21.86 -32.43
N ASN A 50 23.85 -21.31 -32.51
CA ASN A 50 23.60 -19.92 -32.92
C ASN A 50 22.14 -19.55 -32.66
N GLY A 51 21.95 -18.57 -31.78
CA GLY A 51 20.67 -17.97 -31.45
C GLY A 51 19.93 -17.44 -32.69
N GLY A 52 18.77 -18.03 -32.98
CA GLY A 52 17.85 -17.52 -33.99
C GLY A 52 17.11 -16.27 -33.48
N LYS A 53 17.39 -15.12 -34.09
CA LYS A 53 16.54 -13.92 -34.03
C LYS A 53 15.13 -14.27 -34.54
N PRO A 54 14.04 -13.88 -33.87
CA PRO A 54 12.69 -14.13 -34.37
C PRO A 54 12.49 -13.46 -35.74
N THR A 55 11.93 -14.24 -36.66
CA THR A 55 11.62 -13.87 -38.05
C THR A 55 10.55 -12.79 -38.12
N ASP A 56 10.77 -11.79 -38.98
CA ASP A 56 9.85 -10.70 -39.29
C ASP A 56 8.87 -11.10 -40.41
N PRO A 57 7.54 -11.16 -40.18
CA PRO A 57 6.55 -11.36 -41.24
C PRO A 57 5.82 -10.06 -41.61
N SER A 58 5.90 -9.73 -42.89
CA SER A 58 5.05 -8.89 -43.75
C SER A 58 4.10 -7.87 -43.10
N LYS A 59 4.36 -6.58 -43.36
CA LYS A 59 3.55 -5.40 -43.05
C LYS A 59 2.12 -5.45 -43.64
N PRO A 60 1.09 -5.13 -42.83
CA PRO A 60 -0.03 -4.33 -43.35
C PRO A 60 -0.54 -3.21 -42.40
N SER A 61 -0.79 -2.06 -43.02
CA SER A 61 -1.93 -1.13 -42.88
C SER A 61 -2.51 -0.76 -41.49
N GLY A 62 -2.22 0.47 -41.04
CA GLY A 62 -3.16 1.36 -40.33
C GLY A 62 -3.07 1.41 -38.80
N ASP A 63 -2.54 2.53 -38.29
CA ASP A 63 -2.70 3.12 -36.95
C ASP A 63 -2.84 2.18 -35.73
N ALA A 64 -1.71 1.71 -35.19
CA ALA A 64 -1.63 1.11 -33.86
C ALA A 64 -1.12 2.12 -32.82
N GLY A 65 -1.64 2.07 -31.59
CA GLY A 65 -1.28 2.92 -30.45
C GLY A 65 -1.96 4.28 -30.46
N VAL A 66 -3.22 4.34 -29.98
CA VAL A 66 -3.90 5.61 -29.68
C VAL A 66 -3.79 5.86 -28.18
N ASP A 67 -3.34 7.06 -27.79
CA ASP A 67 -3.35 7.48 -26.40
C ASP A 67 -4.77 7.80 -25.95
N THR A 68 -5.39 6.86 -25.24
CA THR A 68 -6.70 7.02 -24.60
C THR A 68 -6.62 6.96 -23.09
N ASN A 69 -5.41 6.97 -22.53
CA ASN A 69 -5.19 6.90 -21.09
C ASN A 69 -5.19 8.31 -20.48
N LYS A 70 -5.53 8.42 -19.19
CA LYS A 70 -5.38 9.69 -18.48
C LYS A 70 -3.89 10.10 -18.52
N PRO A 71 -3.57 11.41 -18.49
CA PRO A 71 -2.19 11.87 -18.47
C PRO A 71 -1.35 11.07 -17.46
N ASN A 72 -0.19 10.57 -17.91
CA ASN A 72 0.81 9.86 -17.11
C ASN A 72 0.49 8.39 -16.78
N THR A 73 -0.60 7.80 -17.31
CA THR A 73 -0.87 6.37 -17.15
C THR A 73 -0.25 5.55 -18.28
N VAL A 74 0.64 4.63 -17.92
CA VAL A 74 1.33 3.72 -18.87
C VAL A 74 0.40 2.60 -19.31
N ALA A 75 -0.38 2.05 -18.36
CA ALA A 75 -1.40 1.05 -18.60
C ALA A 75 -2.54 1.21 -17.59
N ASP A 76 -3.75 1.52 -18.09
CA ASP A 76 -4.97 1.60 -17.28
C ASP A 76 -5.78 0.31 -17.39
N PHE A 77 -5.68 -0.59 -16.40
CA PHE A 77 -6.46 -1.83 -16.43
C PHE A 77 -7.95 -1.62 -16.10
N ASN A 78 -8.32 -0.47 -15.52
CA ASN A 78 -9.72 -0.09 -15.32
C ASN A 78 -10.45 0.14 -16.64
N ASN A 79 -9.72 0.58 -17.67
CA ASN A 79 -10.19 0.60 -19.04
C ASN A 79 -9.40 -0.41 -19.88
N PHE A 80 -9.70 -1.69 -19.69
CA PHE A 80 -8.95 -2.79 -20.30
C PHE A 80 -8.94 -2.77 -21.84
N GLU A 81 -9.99 -2.25 -22.47
CA GLU A 81 -10.02 -2.05 -23.93
C GLU A 81 -9.06 -0.95 -24.37
N SER A 82 -9.04 0.20 -23.68
CA SER A 82 -8.03 1.26 -23.88
C SER A 82 -6.61 0.71 -23.73
N PHE A 83 -6.35 -0.07 -22.69
CA PHE A 83 -5.08 -0.74 -22.49
C PHE A 83 -4.72 -1.67 -23.66
N LYS A 84 -5.63 -2.51 -24.15
CA LYS A 84 -5.35 -3.37 -25.33
C LYS A 84 -5.05 -2.56 -26.59
N ASN A 85 -5.70 -1.41 -26.75
CA ASN A 85 -5.48 -0.51 -27.89
C ASN A 85 -4.13 0.24 -27.81
N SER A 86 -3.55 0.39 -26.62
CA SER A 86 -2.21 0.96 -26.44
C SER A 86 -1.06 -0.02 -26.68
N LEU A 87 -1.36 -1.30 -26.93
CA LEU A 87 -0.34 -2.32 -27.15
C LEU A 87 0.14 -2.35 -28.59
N ASN A 88 1.44 -2.64 -28.72
CA ASN A 88 2.06 -2.89 -30.00
C ASN A 88 1.45 -4.08 -30.75
N THR A 89 1.95 -4.34 -31.95
CA THR A 89 1.45 -5.41 -32.84
C THR A 89 1.55 -6.81 -32.24
N PHE A 90 2.39 -7.03 -31.23
CA PHE A 90 2.52 -8.32 -30.53
C PHE A 90 1.44 -8.58 -29.47
N LYS A 91 0.65 -7.56 -29.13
CA LYS A 91 -0.54 -7.63 -28.27
C LYS A 91 -0.26 -8.24 -26.88
N LEU A 92 -1.33 -8.57 -26.16
CA LEU A 92 -1.30 -9.15 -24.82
C LEU A 92 -1.20 -10.68 -24.91
N GLN A 93 -0.36 -11.29 -24.08
CA GLN A 93 -0.25 -12.75 -24.05
C GLN A 93 -1.53 -13.43 -23.54
N PRO A 94 -1.90 -14.64 -24.03
CA PRO A 94 -3.16 -15.30 -23.67
C PRO A 94 -3.33 -15.62 -22.18
N TYR A 95 -2.24 -15.84 -21.45
CA TYR A 95 -2.24 -16.08 -20.01
C TYR A 95 -2.35 -14.79 -19.17
N ALA A 96 -2.41 -13.64 -19.83
CA ALA A 96 -2.60 -12.34 -19.22
C ALA A 96 -4.00 -11.82 -19.57
N THR A 97 -4.88 -11.76 -18.58
CA THR A 97 -6.31 -11.51 -18.79
C THR A 97 -6.84 -10.45 -17.83
N LEU A 98 -8.00 -9.89 -18.14
CA LEU A 98 -8.72 -8.99 -17.24
C LEU A 98 -9.09 -9.72 -15.93
N ALA A 99 -8.78 -9.10 -14.80
CA ALA A 99 -9.24 -9.50 -13.48
C ALA A 99 -10.27 -8.48 -12.96
N ALA A 100 -11.53 -8.65 -13.35
CA ALA A 100 -12.59 -7.72 -12.98
C ALA A 100 -12.87 -7.74 -11.47
N GLY A 101 -12.98 -6.55 -10.85
CA GLY A 101 -13.21 -6.38 -9.41
C GLY A 101 -12.03 -6.74 -8.50
N GLN A 102 -10.87 -7.10 -9.07
CA GLN A 102 -9.69 -7.57 -8.33
C GLN A 102 -8.54 -6.56 -8.32
N GLY A 103 -8.76 -5.35 -8.84
CA GLY A 103 -7.83 -4.22 -8.74
C GLY A 103 -7.55 -3.82 -7.30
N LYS A 104 -6.43 -3.14 -7.08
CA LYS A 104 -6.09 -2.55 -5.77
C LYS A 104 -7.14 -1.55 -5.33
N ASP A 105 -7.74 -0.84 -6.27
CA ASP A 105 -8.85 0.08 -6.07
C ASP A 105 -10.24 -0.60 -6.04
N GLY A 106 -10.28 -1.94 -6.08
CA GLY A 106 -11.51 -2.74 -6.13
C GLY A 106 -12.16 -2.82 -7.52
N LYS A 107 -11.52 -2.28 -8.56
CA LYS A 107 -11.98 -2.36 -9.95
C LYS A 107 -11.17 -3.40 -10.71
N ASN A 108 -10.58 -3.09 -11.86
CA ASN A 108 -9.96 -4.09 -12.72
C ASN A 108 -8.44 -4.12 -12.51
N ALA A 109 -7.87 -5.31 -12.52
CA ALA A 109 -6.43 -5.53 -12.62
C ALA A 109 -6.09 -6.34 -13.87
N LEU A 110 -4.80 -6.39 -14.19
CA LEU A 110 -4.27 -7.43 -15.07
C LEU A 110 -3.97 -8.68 -14.24
N SER A 111 -4.61 -9.81 -14.55
CA SER A 111 -4.16 -11.11 -14.07
C SER A 111 -3.08 -11.65 -14.99
N ILE A 112 -1.99 -12.18 -14.43
CA ILE A 112 -1.02 -13.01 -15.13
C ILE A 112 -1.06 -14.37 -14.45
N LYS A 113 -1.67 -15.35 -15.12
CA LYS A 113 -1.96 -16.65 -14.50
C LYS A 113 -1.61 -17.82 -15.41
N GLY A 114 -0.72 -18.68 -14.95
CA GLY A 114 -0.38 -19.93 -15.61
C GLY A 114 1.12 -20.14 -15.77
N ALA A 115 1.45 -21.28 -16.39
CA ALA A 115 2.81 -21.67 -16.69
C ALA A 115 3.27 -21.07 -18.02
N THR A 116 4.54 -20.69 -18.08
CA THR A 116 5.19 -20.11 -19.26
C THR A 116 6.29 -21.05 -19.77
N THR A 117 6.43 -21.18 -21.09
CA THR A 117 7.40 -22.10 -21.72
C THR A 117 8.63 -21.42 -22.31
N LYS A 118 8.63 -20.08 -22.33
CA LYS A 118 9.70 -19.22 -22.84
C LYS A 118 9.75 -17.91 -22.05
N ASN A 119 10.86 -17.18 -22.15
CA ASN A 119 10.90 -15.79 -21.71
C ASN A 119 10.01 -14.99 -22.66
N ASP A 120 9.10 -14.19 -22.13
CA ASP A 120 8.06 -13.58 -22.95
C ASP A 120 7.82 -12.11 -22.60
N TYR A 121 7.36 -11.37 -23.61
CA TYR A 121 6.79 -10.05 -23.43
C TYR A 121 5.31 -10.25 -23.14
N VAL A 122 4.89 -10.01 -21.90
CA VAL A 122 3.47 -10.09 -21.53
C VAL A 122 2.69 -9.05 -22.34
N PHE A 123 3.21 -7.83 -22.39
CA PHE A 123 2.76 -6.77 -23.28
C PHE A 123 3.86 -5.72 -23.45
N THR A 124 3.71 -4.87 -24.47
CA THR A 124 4.49 -3.64 -24.64
C THR A 124 3.55 -2.53 -25.05
N THR A 125 3.56 -1.40 -24.32
CA THR A 125 2.78 -0.21 -24.66
C THR A 125 3.55 0.68 -25.62
N GLU A 126 2.83 1.34 -26.53
CA GLU A 126 3.40 2.25 -27.52
C GLU A 126 2.54 3.51 -27.71
N ASN A 127 3.15 4.56 -28.25
CA ASN A 127 2.48 5.80 -28.63
C ASN A 127 1.70 6.46 -27.47
N GLN A 128 2.24 6.40 -26.25
CA GLN A 128 1.61 6.98 -25.06
C GLN A 128 2.16 8.39 -24.77
N THR A 129 1.31 9.33 -24.35
CA THR A 129 1.78 10.55 -23.71
C THR A 129 2.30 10.22 -22.32
N VAL A 130 3.53 10.63 -22.04
CA VAL A 130 4.21 10.37 -20.77
C VAL A 130 4.57 11.68 -20.09
N ASN A 131 4.73 11.66 -18.77
CA ASN A 131 5.32 12.80 -18.08
C ASN A 131 6.79 12.91 -18.50
N ALA A 132 7.17 14.00 -19.17
CA ALA A 132 8.55 14.25 -19.63
C ALA A 132 9.56 14.44 -18.48
N ASN A 133 9.07 14.71 -17.27
CA ASN A 133 9.87 14.98 -16.07
C ASN A 133 9.70 13.91 -14.99
N ALA A 134 9.12 12.76 -15.33
CA ALA A 134 8.95 11.67 -14.38
C ALA A 134 10.28 11.27 -13.74
N LYS A 135 10.25 11.04 -12.44
CA LYS A 135 11.34 10.47 -11.66
C LYS A 135 11.10 9.00 -11.37
N THR A 136 9.87 8.51 -11.51
CA THR A 136 9.56 7.11 -11.31
C THR A 136 8.49 6.59 -12.27
N ILE A 137 8.52 5.29 -12.53
CA ILE A 137 7.34 4.51 -12.92
C ILE A 137 6.96 3.66 -11.72
N THR A 138 5.69 3.64 -11.34
CA THR A 138 5.20 2.82 -10.23
C THR A 138 4.08 1.91 -10.68
N PHE A 139 3.98 0.74 -10.06
CA PHE A 139 2.83 -0.15 -10.18
C PHE A 139 2.67 -0.98 -8.91
N PHE A 140 1.50 -1.59 -8.76
CA PHE A 140 1.21 -2.51 -7.66
C PHE A 140 1.19 -3.95 -8.16
N LEU A 141 1.71 -4.85 -7.33
CA LEU A 141 1.77 -6.28 -7.59
C LEU A 141 1.24 -7.03 -6.37
N LYS A 142 0.47 -8.10 -6.61
CA LYS A 142 0.00 -9.04 -5.58
C LYS A 142 0.01 -10.45 -6.14
N GLY A 143 0.29 -11.45 -5.30
CA GLY A 143 0.21 -12.86 -5.65
C GLY A 143 1.55 -13.59 -5.56
N THR A 144 1.65 -14.70 -6.28
CA THR A 144 2.80 -15.60 -6.21
C THR A 144 3.39 -15.92 -7.58
N ALA A 145 4.70 -16.11 -7.63
CA ALA A 145 5.40 -16.65 -8.78
C ALA A 145 6.72 -17.33 -8.35
N ASN A 146 7.09 -18.42 -9.01
CA ASN A 146 8.37 -19.10 -8.79
C ASN A 146 9.50 -18.59 -9.71
N GLN A 147 9.22 -17.57 -10.53
CA GLN A 147 10.18 -16.96 -11.43
C GLN A 147 10.05 -15.44 -11.37
N SER A 148 11.14 -14.75 -11.71
CA SER A 148 11.22 -13.30 -11.67
C SER A 148 10.42 -12.63 -12.80
N LEU A 149 10.32 -11.31 -12.71
CA LEU A 149 9.84 -10.40 -13.74
C LEU A 149 10.98 -9.47 -14.18
N SER A 150 10.86 -8.94 -15.40
CA SER A 150 11.74 -7.90 -15.90
C SER A 150 10.95 -6.84 -16.64
N PHE A 151 11.45 -5.62 -16.66
CA PHE A 151 10.76 -4.46 -17.23
C PHE A 151 11.71 -3.71 -18.16
N ASN A 152 11.20 -3.35 -19.34
CA ASN A 152 11.93 -2.48 -20.26
C ASN A 152 11.28 -1.10 -20.28
N VAL A 153 12.07 -0.06 -20.08
CA VAL A 153 11.69 1.34 -20.27
C VAL A 153 12.38 1.83 -21.54
N TYR A 154 11.60 2.05 -22.60
CA TYR A 154 12.12 2.37 -23.92
C TYR A 154 12.56 3.82 -24.02
N LYS A 155 13.53 4.09 -24.89
CA LYS A 155 13.98 5.42 -25.33
C LYS A 155 13.36 5.76 -26.68
N ALA A 156 13.47 7.03 -27.09
CA ALA A 156 12.90 7.50 -28.35
C ALA A 156 13.51 6.82 -29.60
N ASP A 157 14.75 6.32 -29.50
CA ASP A 157 15.44 5.59 -30.57
C ASP A 157 15.01 4.11 -30.69
N GLY A 158 14.11 3.64 -29.81
CA GLY A 158 13.66 2.24 -29.75
C GLY A 158 14.55 1.30 -28.94
N SER A 159 15.73 1.77 -28.47
CA SER A 159 16.49 1.05 -27.44
C SER A 159 15.77 1.12 -26.10
N TYR A 160 16.22 0.32 -25.11
CA TYR A 160 15.55 0.27 -23.82
C TYR A 160 16.53 0.15 -22.65
N ASN A 161 16.09 0.64 -21.50
CA ASN A 161 16.71 0.45 -20.21
C ASN A 161 16.01 -0.71 -19.50
N VAL A 162 16.78 -1.60 -18.87
CA VAL A 162 16.23 -2.76 -18.18
C VAL A 162 16.16 -2.52 -16.68
N PHE A 163 15.08 -2.98 -16.07
CA PHE A 163 14.87 -3.03 -14.63
C PHE A 163 14.50 -4.46 -14.26
N ASN A 164 15.20 -5.03 -13.28
CA ASN A 164 14.97 -6.37 -12.77
C ASN A 164 14.49 -6.31 -11.32
N LEU A 165 13.74 -7.31 -10.86
CA LEU A 165 13.23 -7.36 -9.48
C LEU A 165 14.31 -7.55 -8.39
N ARG A 166 15.59 -7.58 -8.75
CA ARG A 166 16.74 -7.63 -7.84
C ARG A 166 17.87 -6.77 -8.37
N THR A 167 18.75 -6.34 -7.47
CA THR A 167 19.90 -5.48 -7.77
C THR A 167 20.98 -6.19 -8.58
N ASP A 168 21.83 -5.41 -9.22
CA ASP A 168 22.99 -5.94 -9.95
C ASP A 168 23.95 -6.73 -9.04
N ALA A 169 24.10 -6.31 -7.79
CA ALA A 169 24.89 -7.04 -6.80
C ALA A 169 24.32 -8.44 -6.56
N GLU A 170 22.99 -8.56 -6.35
CA GLU A 170 22.29 -9.83 -6.15
C GLU A 170 22.28 -10.71 -7.41
N ILE A 171 22.23 -10.11 -8.59
CA ILE A 171 22.36 -10.83 -9.88
C ILE A 171 23.78 -11.43 -9.99
N ASN A 172 24.82 -10.62 -9.72
CA ASN A 172 26.22 -11.04 -9.82
C ASN A 172 26.56 -12.11 -8.78
N SER A 173 26.08 -11.96 -7.54
CA SER A 173 26.27 -12.94 -6.48
C SER A 173 25.38 -14.16 -6.61
N LYS A 174 24.43 -14.17 -7.57
CA LYS A 174 23.40 -15.20 -7.75
C LYS A 174 22.58 -15.43 -6.47
N THR A 175 22.34 -14.37 -5.71
CA THR A 175 21.52 -14.44 -4.50
C THR A 175 20.05 -14.50 -4.88
N ASP A 176 19.35 -15.51 -4.35
CA ASP A 176 17.91 -15.63 -4.48
C ASP A 176 17.20 -14.76 -3.44
N ILE A 177 16.14 -14.05 -3.87
CA ILE A 177 15.34 -13.20 -2.98
C ILE A 177 13.87 -13.63 -2.96
N ILE A 178 13.19 -13.34 -1.85
CA ILE A 178 11.73 -13.46 -1.73
C ILE A 178 11.15 -12.06 -1.80
N LEU A 179 10.33 -11.79 -2.82
CA LEU A 179 9.64 -10.52 -2.97
C LEU A 179 8.27 -10.58 -2.27
N SER A 180 8.17 -9.94 -1.11
CA SER A 180 6.94 -9.89 -0.30
C SER A 180 6.56 -8.50 0.20
N LYS A 181 7.35 -7.47 -0.15
CA LYS A 181 7.20 -6.07 0.28
C LYS A 181 7.56 -5.10 -0.84
N ASP A 182 7.26 -3.82 -0.64
CA ASP A 182 7.59 -2.75 -1.57
C ASP A 182 9.07 -2.77 -1.96
N ILE A 183 9.35 -2.44 -3.22
CA ILE A 183 10.70 -2.46 -3.78
C ILE A 183 10.94 -1.27 -4.72
N VAL A 184 12.14 -0.71 -4.66
CA VAL A 184 12.64 0.30 -5.59
C VAL A 184 13.73 -0.34 -6.46
N LEU A 185 13.55 -0.29 -7.77
CA LEU A 185 14.41 -0.89 -8.78
C LEU A 185 15.20 0.23 -9.46
N LYS A 186 16.53 0.07 -9.50
CA LYS A 186 17.39 0.92 -10.33
C LYS A 186 17.54 0.30 -11.71
N LYS A 187 17.92 1.13 -12.68
CA LYS A 187 18.35 0.65 -14.00
C LYS A 187 19.49 -0.35 -13.82
N THR A 188 19.37 -1.52 -14.43
CA THR A 188 20.45 -2.51 -14.49
C THR A 188 21.63 -1.94 -15.27
N ALA A 189 22.79 -1.91 -14.62
CA ALA A 189 24.07 -1.47 -15.17
C ALA A 189 24.89 -2.66 -15.71
N ILE A 190 24.55 -3.89 -15.33
CA ILE A 190 25.17 -5.10 -15.90
C ILE A 190 24.97 -5.12 -17.42
N THR A 191 26.08 -5.01 -18.13
CA THR A 191 26.24 -5.44 -19.51
C THR A 191 27.27 -6.57 -19.46
N MET A 192 26.93 -7.79 -19.89
CA MET A 192 27.84 -8.95 -19.77
C MET A 192 28.24 -9.50 -21.13
N ASN A 193 29.55 -9.56 -21.35
CA ASN A 193 30.31 -10.63 -22.04
C ASN A 193 31.79 -10.57 -21.59
N ASP A 194 32.46 -11.72 -21.38
CA ASP A 194 33.37 -12.37 -22.35
C ASP A 194 33.16 -13.89 -22.52
N SER A 195 32.02 -14.42 -22.09
CA SER A 195 31.44 -15.66 -22.68
C SER A 195 29.99 -15.47 -23.14
N ASN A 196 29.55 -14.21 -23.21
CA ASN A 196 28.37 -13.73 -23.92
C ASN A 196 27.06 -14.53 -23.76
N THR A 197 26.64 -14.86 -22.54
CA THR A 197 25.20 -15.12 -22.29
C THR A 197 24.77 -14.71 -20.87
N ALA A 198 24.48 -13.42 -20.70
CA ALA A 198 23.51 -12.98 -19.70
C ALA A 198 22.75 -11.78 -20.28
N PHE A 199 21.48 -11.98 -20.61
CA PHE A 199 20.59 -10.92 -21.06
C PHE A 199 20.44 -9.90 -19.92
N ALA A 200 20.47 -8.60 -20.23
CA ALA A 200 20.20 -7.55 -19.24
C ALA A 200 18.87 -7.77 -18.50
N ASN A 201 17.94 -8.51 -19.11
CA ASN A 201 16.74 -9.02 -18.46
C ASN A 201 17.02 -10.28 -17.64
N ASN A 202 16.74 -10.22 -16.34
CA ASN A 202 16.93 -11.32 -15.40
C ASN A 202 15.58 -11.92 -14.99
N TYR A 203 15.40 -13.21 -15.28
CA TYR A 203 14.12 -13.92 -15.13
C TYR A 203 14.11 -14.96 -14.00
N VAL A 204 15.19 -15.06 -13.23
CA VAL A 204 15.45 -16.12 -12.24
C VAL A 204 15.89 -15.52 -10.91
N GLY A 205 15.86 -16.32 -9.84
CA GLY A 205 16.38 -15.92 -8.51
C GLY A 205 15.52 -14.90 -7.76
N VAL A 206 14.24 -14.79 -8.14
CA VAL A 206 13.23 -14.06 -7.36
C VAL A 206 12.01 -14.95 -7.23
N ASN A 207 11.69 -15.33 -5.99
CA ASN A 207 10.43 -15.97 -5.64
C ASN A 207 9.45 -14.89 -5.18
N ILE A 208 8.38 -14.68 -5.93
CA ILE A 208 7.37 -13.67 -5.60
C ILE A 208 6.36 -14.30 -4.64
N ASN A 209 6.20 -13.70 -3.47
CA ASN A 209 5.25 -14.08 -2.44
C ASN A 209 4.62 -12.83 -1.79
N ALA A 210 3.88 -12.07 -2.58
CA ALA A 210 3.23 -10.84 -2.16
C ALA A 210 1.77 -11.13 -1.76
N THR A 211 1.55 -11.52 -0.51
CA THR A 211 0.19 -11.82 0.01
C THR A 211 -0.71 -10.58 0.05
N ASN A 212 -0.10 -9.40 0.19
CA ASN A 212 -0.73 -8.09 0.07
C ASN A 212 -0.25 -7.37 -1.21
N TRP A 213 -0.95 -6.31 -1.60
CA TRP A 213 -0.47 -5.41 -2.65
C TRP A 213 0.83 -4.75 -2.19
N ILE A 214 1.89 -4.96 -2.97
CA ILE A 214 3.18 -4.29 -2.81
C ILE A 214 3.38 -3.30 -3.95
N LYS A 215 4.09 -2.21 -3.67
CA LYS A 215 4.46 -1.21 -4.67
C LYS A 215 5.83 -1.55 -5.26
N VAL A 216 5.89 -1.65 -6.58
CA VAL A 216 7.14 -1.71 -7.34
C VAL A 216 7.39 -0.34 -7.94
N THR A 217 8.56 0.23 -7.68
CA THR A 217 8.97 1.55 -8.15
C THR A 217 10.21 1.41 -9.01
N LEU A 218 10.17 1.84 -10.26
CA LEU A 218 11.34 1.97 -11.13
C LEU A 218 11.86 3.40 -10.98
N ASP A 219 13.08 3.54 -10.48
CA ASP A 219 13.76 4.84 -10.36
C ASP A 219 14.26 5.29 -11.74
N LEU A 220 13.70 6.39 -12.24
CA LEU A 220 14.06 7.00 -13.51
C LEU A 220 15.06 8.15 -13.35
N THR A 221 15.62 8.37 -12.16
CA THR A 221 16.63 9.43 -11.94
C THR A 221 17.85 9.18 -12.81
N GLY A 222 18.09 10.09 -13.77
CA GLY A 222 19.18 9.96 -14.74
C GLY A 222 18.95 8.89 -15.82
N VAL A 223 17.74 8.35 -15.92
CA VAL A 223 17.36 7.36 -16.94
C VAL A 223 16.65 8.07 -18.08
N ASP A 224 17.18 7.93 -19.29
CA ASP A 224 16.50 8.41 -20.49
C ASP A 224 15.34 7.48 -20.87
N TYR A 225 14.22 8.04 -21.33
CA TYR A 225 13.04 7.28 -21.76
C TYR A 225 12.26 8.03 -22.82
N ASN A 226 11.39 7.30 -23.52
CA ASN A 226 10.68 7.79 -24.69
C ASN A 226 9.59 8.79 -24.30
N LYS A 227 9.82 10.06 -24.63
CA LYS A 227 8.92 11.20 -24.37
C LYS A 227 8.20 11.69 -25.62
N SER A 228 8.42 11.03 -26.76
CA SER A 228 8.00 11.55 -28.07
C SER A 228 6.51 11.37 -28.36
N GLY A 229 5.80 10.59 -27.55
CA GLY A 229 4.43 10.16 -27.85
C GLY A 229 4.35 9.15 -29.00
N LYS A 230 5.49 8.64 -29.49
CA LYS A 230 5.58 7.68 -30.60
C LYS A 230 6.53 6.53 -30.28
N GLY A 231 6.24 5.34 -30.77
CA GLY A 231 7.01 4.12 -30.52
C GLY A 231 6.78 3.54 -29.12
N SER A 232 7.53 2.48 -28.80
CA SER A 232 7.39 1.76 -27.52
C SER A 232 7.75 2.62 -26.31
N VAL A 233 7.09 2.37 -25.19
CA VAL A 233 7.26 3.11 -23.93
C VAL A 233 7.68 2.16 -22.81
N PHE A 234 6.90 1.10 -22.57
CA PHE A 234 7.12 0.18 -21.46
C PHE A 234 6.79 -1.26 -21.86
N ALA A 235 7.64 -2.22 -21.48
CA ALA A 235 7.31 -3.63 -21.58
C ALA A 235 7.38 -4.35 -20.23
N PHE A 236 6.41 -5.23 -20.03
CA PHE A 236 6.33 -6.13 -18.87
C PHE A 236 6.67 -7.55 -19.31
N LYS A 237 7.63 -8.20 -18.64
CA LYS A 237 8.21 -9.45 -19.12
C LYS A 237 8.24 -10.52 -18.04
N VAL A 238 8.09 -11.78 -18.47
CA VAL A 238 8.09 -12.98 -17.63
C VAL A 238 9.16 -13.97 -18.09
N GLY A 239 9.59 -14.82 -17.17
CA GLY A 239 10.61 -15.84 -17.36
C GLY A 239 10.06 -17.18 -17.81
N LYS A 240 10.85 -17.91 -18.59
CA LYS A 240 10.62 -19.32 -18.94
C LYS A 240 10.45 -20.18 -17.69
N ASN A 241 9.59 -21.18 -17.78
CA ASN A 241 9.26 -22.14 -16.72
C ASN A 241 8.64 -21.48 -15.47
N GLY A 242 8.17 -20.24 -15.60
CA GLY A 242 7.48 -19.54 -14.52
C GLY A 242 6.03 -19.98 -14.42
N ASN A 243 5.60 -20.27 -13.20
CA ASN A 243 4.22 -20.45 -12.80
C ASN A 243 3.78 -19.19 -12.07
N TYR A 244 2.96 -18.38 -12.75
CA TYR A 244 2.52 -17.09 -12.26
C TYR A 244 1.08 -17.17 -11.76
N ASN A 245 0.81 -16.49 -10.66
CA ASN A 245 -0.53 -16.19 -10.17
C ASN A 245 -0.49 -14.78 -9.60
N LEU A 246 -0.42 -13.79 -10.49
CA LEU A 246 -0.21 -12.40 -10.15
C LEU A 246 -1.41 -11.54 -10.55
N LEU A 247 -1.65 -10.50 -9.76
CA LEU A 247 -2.47 -9.34 -10.09
C LEU A 247 -1.55 -8.13 -10.17
N ILE A 248 -1.68 -7.35 -11.25
CA ILE A 248 -0.92 -6.13 -11.51
C ILE A 248 -1.91 -4.96 -11.64
N ASP A 249 -1.59 -3.83 -11.02
CA ASP A 249 -2.43 -2.65 -11.07
C ASP A 249 -1.63 -1.34 -11.21
N SER A 250 -2.22 -0.35 -11.87
CA SER A 250 -1.83 1.06 -11.86
C SER A 250 -0.37 1.33 -12.28
N ILE A 251 -0.02 1.01 -13.53
CA ILE A 251 1.31 1.36 -14.07
C ILE A 251 1.30 2.83 -14.49
N VAL A 252 2.00 3.69 -13.75
CA VAL A 252 1.95 5.15 -13.91
C VAL A 252 3.32 5.80 -13.79
N PHE A 253 3.55 6.85 -14.56
CA PHE A 253 4.61 7.82 -14.30
C PHE A 253 4.20 8.72 -13.12
N ASP A 254 5.14 9.09 -12.25
CA ASP A 254 4.89 10.10 -11.21
C ASP A 254 4.75 11.52 -11.78
N ASN A 255 4.29 12.47 -10.95
CA ASN A 255 3.87 13.81 -11.38
C ASN A 255 4.80 14.97 -10.97
N ASN A 256 5.92 14.75 -10.26
CA ASN A 256 6.56 15.86 -9.53
C ASN A 256 7.80 16.49 -10.21
N GLN A 257 7.75 17.81 -10.41
CA GLN A 257 8.90 18.72 -10.26
C GLN A 257 9.57 18.47 -8.89
N PRO A 258 10.91 18.67 -8.79
CA PRO A 258 11.74 18.09 -7.75
C PRO A 258 11.45 18.66 -6.36
N THR A 259 11.37 17.78 -5.36
CA THR A 259 11.71 18.16 -3.99
C THR A 259 13.23 18.14 -3.84
N THR A 260 13.78 19.17 -3.21
CA THR A 260 15.21 19.40 -2.94
C THR A 260 15.93 18.13 -2.45
N PRO A 261 17.19 17.88 -2.84
CA PRO A 261 17.90 16.65 -2.48
C PRO A 261 18.02 16.48 -0.96
N THR A 262 17.46 15.39 -0.44
CA THR A 262 17.89 14.80 0.82
C THR A 262 18.97 13.77 0.49
N GLU A 263 20.07 13.80 1.23
CA GLU A 263 21.24 12.92 1.08
C GLU A 263 20.86 11.43 1.00
N PRO A 264 21.61 10.59 0.24
CA PRO A 264 21.27 9.19 0.03
C PRO A 264 21.22 8.43 1.35
N THR A 265 20.08 7.82 1.68
CA THR A 265 20.05 6.77 2.69
C THR A 265 20.62 5.50 2.04
N GLU A 266 21.78 5.08 2.53
CA GLU A 266 22.40 3.79 2.24
C GLU A 266 21.38 2.64 2.48
N PRO A 267 21.33 1.60 1.63
CA PRO A 267 20.52 0.43 1.94
C PRO A 267 21.12 -0.25 3.17
N GLU A 268 20.38 -0.24 4.28
CA GLU A 268 20.66 -1.12 5.40
C GLU A 268 20.81 -2.56 4.90
N GLN A 269 22.02 -3.07 5.08
CA GLN A 269 22.35 -4.49 5.11
C GLN A 269 21.28 -5.24 5.93
N PRO A 270 20.90 -6.48 5.60
CA PRO A 270 20.00 -7.27 6.43
C PRO A 270 20.69 -7.56 7.77
N THR A 271 20.52 -6.65 8.72
CA THR A 271 20.79 -6.91 10.12
C THR A 271 19.55 -7.60 10.68
N THR A 272 19.82 -8.57 11.53
CA THR A 272 18.86 -9.29 12.37
C THR A 272 17.74 -8.38 12.88
N PRO A 273 16.51 -8.90 13.13
CA PRO A 273 15.45 -8.13 13.78
C PRO A 273 16.04 -7.41 14.99
N ASN A 274 15.99 -6.07 15.03
CA ASN A 274 16.51 -5.34 16.19
C ASN A 274 15.85 -5.95 17.41
N LYS A 275 16.68 -6.44 18.34
CA LYS A 275 16.21 -6.80 19.66
C LYS A 275 15.54 -5.55 20.26
N PRO A 276 14.56 -5.73 21.15
CA PRO A 276 14.08 -4.63 21.97
C PRO A 276 15.25 -3.82 22.56
N GLY A 277 15.28 -2.50 22.32
CA GLY A 277 16.25 -1.59 22.91
C GLY A 277 17.37 -1.03 22.03
N GLU A 278 17.46 -1.40 20.76
CA GLU A 278 18.43 -0.82 19.81
C GLU A 278 17.71 0.11 18.82
N PHE A 279 17.62 1.40 19.19
CA PHE A 279 17.07 2.47 18.34
C PHE A 279 18.13 3.55 18.09
N ASN A 280 18.35 3.85 16.81
CA ASN A 280 19.09 5.03 16.36
C ASN A 280 18.13 6.22 16.28
N ILE A 281 17.87 6.83 17.43
CA ILE A 281 16.91 7.94 17.54
C ILE A 281 17.50 9.17 16.82
N PRO A 282 16.76 9.79 15.87
CA PRO A 282 17.17 11.00 15.20
C PRO A 282 17.57 12.11 16.18
N SER A 283 18.60 12.88 15.83
CA SER A 283 19.17 13.91 16.73
C SER A 283 18.16 14.98 17.15
N ASP A 284 17.21 15.31 16.29
CA ASP A 284 16.11 16.24 16.57
C ASP A 284 15.04 15.68 17.54
N GLN A 285 15.10 14.37 17.81
CA GLN A 285 14.20 13.64 18.73
C GLN A 285 14.93 13.10 19.96
N ALA A 286 16.26 12.95 19.90
CA ALA A 286 17.07 12.31 20.94
C ALA A 286 16.86 12.93 22.33
N ASN A 287 16.83 14.27 22.41
CA ASN A 287 16.57 14.97 23.68
C ASN A 287 15.17 14.68 24.24
N TYR A 288 14.16 14.55 23.37
CA TYR A 288 12.79 14.26 23.78
C TYR A 288 12.68 12.85 24.38
N TYR A 289 13.33 11.85 23.76
CA TYR A 289 13.26 10.46 24.18
C TYR A 289 14.36 10.01 25.15
N LYS A 290 15.26 10.90 25.57
CA LYS A 290 16.44 10.59 26.41
C LYS A 290 16.13 9.78 27.68
N GLY A 291 14.95 9.99 28.27
CA GLY A 291 14.54 9.31 29.51
C GLY A 291 13.80 7.99 29.31
N VAL A 292 13.54 7.55 28.08
CA VAL A 292 12.79 6.32 27.80
C VAL A 292 13.72 5.13 27.73
N ASP A 293 13.44 4.10 28.53
CA ASP A 293 14.11 2.81 28.44
C ASP A 293 13.48 1.94 27.36
N PHE A 294 14.04 1.99 26.16
CA PHE A 294 13.57 1.23 25.02
C PHE A 294 13.91 -0.27 25.07
N LYS A 295 14.67 -0.74 26.07
CA LYS A 295 14.86 -2.19 26.28
C LYS A 295 13.59 -2.84 26.81
N LYS A 296 12.68 -2.05 27.38
CA LYS A 296 11.34 -2.50 27.78
C LYS A 296 10.50 -2.78 26.53
N THR A 297 9.60 -3.73 26.66
CA THR A 297 8.55 -4.05 25.67
C THR A 297 7.21 -4.13 26.35
N GLY A 298 6.16 -4.40 25.58
CA GLY A 298 4.84 -4.63 26.15
C GLY A 298 4.29 -3.40 26.86
N ILE A 299 3.47 -3.66 27.88
CA ILE A 299 2.88 -2.65 28.74
C ILE A 299 3.94 -1.80 29.46
N ALA A 300 5.11 -2.35 29.78
CA ALA A 300 6.17 -1.58 30.44
C ALA A 300 6.71 -0.44 29.55
N LEU A 301 6.85 -0.67 28.23
CA LEU A 301 7.21 0.39 27.28
C LEU A 301 6.07 1.39 27.10
N LYS A 302 4.82 0.92 27.03
CA LYS A 302 3.63 1.79 26.99
C LYS A 302 3.61 2.77 28.16
N GLU A 303 3.91 2.31 29.37
CA GLU A 303 3.95 3.13 30.58
C GLU A 303 5.08 4.17 30.56
N GLU A 304 6.26 3.83 30.04
CA GLU A 304 7.34 4.81 29.83
C GLU A 304 6.91 5.90 28.85
N LEU A 305 6.32 5.52 27.71
CA LEU A 305 5.82 6.48 26.73
C LEU A 305 4.68 7.32 27.31
N ALA A 306 3.80 6.73 28.12
CA ALA A 306 2.72 7.46 28.80
C ALA A 306 3.27 8.54 29.74
N LYS A 307 4.30 8.23 30.54
CA LYS A 307 4.98 9.22 31.39
C LYS A 307 5.65 10.31 30.56
N LEU A 308 6.35 9.94 29.49
CA LEU A 308 7.01 10.90 28.61
C LEU A 308 6.02 11.87 27.97
N VAL A 309 4.99 11.36 27.28
CA VAL A 309 4.02 12.22 26.59
C VAL A 309 3.23 13.09 27.56
N SER A 310 3.09 12.62 28.81
CA SER A 310 2.39 13.35 29.86
C SER A 310 3.21 14.47 30.46
N SER A 311 4.49 14.22 30.76
CA SER A 311 5.39 15.20 31.38
C SER A 311 5.86 16.29 30.41
N THR A 312 5.96 15.95 29.12
CA THR A 312 6.39 16.90 28.07
C THR A 312 5.24 17.75 27.51
N HIS A 313 4.00 17.38 27.79
CA HIS A 313 2.84 18.19 27.44
C HIS A 313 2.76 19.39 28.41
N THR A 314 3.33 20.50 27.98
CA THR A 314 3.58 21.69 28.81
C THR A 314 2.66 22.86 28.46
N LYS A 315 1.99 22.80 27.31
CA LYS A 315 1.01 23.80 26.86
C LYS A 315 -0.33 23.14 26.60
N THR A 316 -1.35 23.53 27.36
CA THR A 316 -2.73 23.13 27.10
C THR A 316 -3.39 24.13 26.18
N LEU A 317 -3.91 23.65 25.06
CA LEU A 317 -4.67 24.45 24.11
C LEU A 317 -6.12 24.56 24.56
N SER A 318 -6.73 25.72 24.35
CA SER A 318 -8.18 25.83 24.38
C SER A 318 -8.77 25.20 23.11
N TYR A 319 -10.05 24.86 23.13
CA TYR A 319 -10.70 24.36 21.92
C TYR A 319 -10.63 25.36 20.76
N GLY A 320 -10.64 26.67 21.05
CA GLY A 320 -10.47 27.74 20.05
C GLY A 320 -9.10 27.74 19.39
N ASP A 321 -8.03 27.51 20.18
CA ASP A 321 -6.64 27.47 19.69
C ASP A 321 -6.41 26.36 18.65
N ILE A 322 -7.22 25.30 18.69
CA ILE A 322 -7.13 24.20 17.72
C ILE A 322 -7.34 24.69 16.29
N TRP A 323 -8.14 25.73 16.05
CA TRP A 323 -8.27 26.29 14.71
C TRP A 323 -6.93 26.73 14.14
N GLU A 324 -6.15 27.47 14.93
CA GLU A 324 -4.88 28.02 14.49
C GLU A 324 -3.80 26.93 14.44
N ALA A 325 -3.83 25.99 15.39
CA ALA A 325 -2.98 24.79 15.32
C ALA A 325 -3.25 23.98 14.03
N SER A 326 -4.51 23.72 13.67
CA SER A 326 -4.87 22.98 12.46
C SER A 326 -4.50 23.72 11.17
N LYS A 327 -4.63 25.05 11.14
CA LYS A 327 -4.19 25.87 10.00
C LYS A 327 -2.68 25.76 9.75
N ALA A 328 -1.88 25.44 10.77
CA ALA A 328 -0.45 25.21 10.64
C ALA A 328 -0.10 23.74 10.38
N THR A 329 -0.79 22.81 11.03
CA THR A 329 -0.43 21.37 11.03
C THR A 329 -1.00 20.58 9.88
N ASP A 330 -2.12 21.00 9.28
CA ASP A 330 -2.76 20.33 8.14
C ASP A 330 -2.62 21.08 6.82
N LEU A 331 -1.77 22.11 6.79
CA LEU A 331 -1.60 22.97 5.64
C LEU A 331 -1.09 22.18 4.43
N THR A 332 -1.73 22.39 3.28
CA THR A 332 -1.27 21.79 2.02
C THR A 332 0.03 22.46 1.56
N PRO A 333 0.81 21.83 0.67
CA PRO A 333 2.03 22.43 0.11
C PRO A 333 1.79 23.78 -0.59
N ALA A 334 0.57 24.03 -1.08
CA ALA A 334 0.19 25.32 -1.68
C ALA A 334 0.06 26.46 -0.66
N GLY A 335 -0.02 26.16 0.65
CA GLY A 335 0.05 27.14 1.74
C GLY A 335 -1.26 27.92 2.01
N ASN A 336 -2.32 27.65 1.25
CA ASN A 336 -3.61 28.35 1.33
C ASN A 336 -4.79 27.44 1.70
N GLU A 337 -4.63 26.13 1.64
CA GLU A 337 -5.64 25.14 2.00
C GLU A 337 -5.17 24.23 3.14
N VAL A 338 -6.10 23.59 3.82
CA VAL A 338 -5.83 22.47 4.75
C VAL A 338 -6.37 21.17 4.17
N TYR A 339 -5.70 20.08 4.45
CA TYR A 339 -6.22 18.74 4.21
C TYR A 339 -7.36 18.41 5.17
N LEU A 340 -8.39 17.74 4.66
CA LEU A 340 -9.54 17.32 5.44
C LEU A 340 -9.46 15.82 5.73
N LEU A 341 -9.38 15.46 7.01
CA LEU A 341 -9.48 14.07 7.46
C LEU A 341 -10.77 13.47 6.92
N TYR A 342 -10.68 12.23 6.41
CA TYR A 342 -11.71 11.51 5.68
C TYR A 342 -12.04 12.06 4.28
N GLY A 343 -11.41 13.13 3.82
CA GLY A 343 -11.58 13.63 2.46
C GLY A 343 -11.16 12.60 1.40
N HIS A 344 -11.81 12.60 0.25
CA HIS A 344 -11.54 11.64 -0.83
C HIS A 344 -10.52 12.25 -1.79
N LYS A 345 -9.29 11.74 -1.78
CA LYS A 345 -8.19 12.24 -2.63
C LYS A 345 -8.63 12.45 -4.07
N GLY A 346 -8.37 13.65 -4.60
CA GLY A 346 -8.82 14.08 -5.94
C GLY A 346 -10.21 14.73 -5.99
N THR A 347 -10.98 14.69 -4.90
CA THR A 347 -12.27 15.38 -4.78
C THR A 347 -12.06 16.78 -4.25
N THR A 348 -12.52 17.80 -4.98
CA THR A 348 -12.32 19.22 -4.62
C THR A 348 -13.60 19.91 -4.14
N THR A 349 -14.77 19.30 -4.32
CA THR A 349 -16.07 19.89 -4.01
C THR A 349 -16.96 18.94 -3.21
N GLY A 350 -18.06 19.48 -2.67
CA GLY A 350 -19.02 18.71 -1.87
C GLY A 350 -18.45 18.26 -0.52
N SER A 351 -19.22 17.43 0.21
CA SER A 351 -18.85 17.01 1.57
C SER A 351 -17.61 16.11 1.62
N LYS A 352 -17.23 15.48 0.51
CA LYS A 352 -16.09 14.55 0.43
C LYS A 352 -14.79 15.22 -0.02
N ALA A 353 -14.76 16.56 -0.05
CA ALA A 353 -13.60 17.31 -0.48
C ALA A 353 -12.34 16.90 0.30
N TYR A 354 -11.22 16.78 -0.40
CA TYR A 354 -9.93 16.41 0.17
C TYR A 354 -9.23 17.60 0.84
N THR A 355 -9.50 18.82 0.36
CA THR A 355 -8.96 20.06 0.88
C THR A 355 -10.03 21.13 0.95
N ARG A 356 -9.79 22.14 1.79
CA ARG A 356 -10.54 23.41 1.83
C ARG A 356 -9.60 24.56 2.11
N GLY A 357 -9.97 25.77 1.71
CA GLY A 357 -9.30 27.00 2.11
C GLY A 357 -9.07 27.03 3.63
N LYS A 358 -7.86 27.40 4.06
CA LYS A 358 -7.48 27.38 5.48
C LYS A 358 -8.31 28.34 6.34
N GLN A 359 -8.88 29.38 5.73
CA GLN A 359 -9.79 30.32 6.40
C GLN A 359 -11.28 29.95 6.24
N SER A 360 -11.58 28.89 5.50
CA SER A 360 -12.95 28.37 5.32
C SER A 360 -13.37 27.47 6.49
N ASN A 361 -13.04 27.88 7.71
CA ASN A 361 -13.29 27.12 8.93
C ASN A 361 -14.57 27.63 9.63
N GLY A 362 -15.38 26.74 10.18
CA GLY A 362 -16.65 27.13 10.81
C GLY A 362 -17.62 25.95 10.98
N GLY A 363 -18.91 26.23 10.82
CA GLY A 363 -20.00 25.25 10.98
C GLY A 363 -20.97 25.18 9.80
N GLY A 364 -20.72 25.93 8.72
CA GLY A 364 -21.55 25.95 7.53
C GLY A 364 -21.16 24.91 6.49
N GLN A 365 -22.03 24.69 5.51
CA GLN A 365 -21.75 23.83 4.36
C GLN A 365 -20.55 24.35 3.56
N GLY A 366 -19.66 23.44 3.16
CA GLY A 366 -18.45 23.80 2.41
C GLY A 366 -17.33 24.39 3.29
N GLN A 367 -17.55 24.51 4.60
CA GLN A 367 -16.52 24.80 5.57
C GLN A 367 -15.96 23.51 6.16
N TRP A 368 -14.82 23.64 6.83
CA TRP A 368 -14.28 22.57 7.67
C TRP A 368 -14.47 22.88 9.16
N ASN A 369 -14.68 21.83 9.95
CA ASN A 369 -14.70 21.89 11.40
C ASN A 369 -13.62 21.00 12.03
N ARG A 370 -13.55 21.03 13.36
CA ARG A 370 -12.63 20.22 14.15
C ARG A 370 -13.28 18.85 14.40
N GLU A 371 -12.72 17.83 13.79
CA GLU A 371 -13.07 16.44 14.04
C GLU A 371 -12.37 15.93 15.30
N HIS A 372 -13.16 15.43 16.25
CA HIS A 372 -12.68 14.63 17.36
C HIS A 372 -12.54 13.19 16.87
N THR A 373 -11.38 12.86 16.30
CA THR A 373 -11.14 11.52 15.72
C THR A 373 -11.45 10.41 16.74
N TYR A 374 -11.02 10.61 18.00
CA TYR A 374 -11.59 9.92 19.15
C TYR A 374 -12.82 10.71 19.61
N ALA A 375 -14.01 10.24 19.23
CA ALA A 375 -15.24 11.01 19.46
C ALA A 375 -15.44 11.29 20.95
N LYS A 376 -15.82 12.53 21.29
CA LYS A 376 -15.96 12.99 22.69
C LYS A 376 -16.79 12.05 23.56
N SER A 377 -17.89 11.53 22.99
CA SER A 377 -18.85 10.65 23.66
C SER A 377 -18.36 9.22 23.89
N LEU A 378 -17.28 8.79 23.23
CA LEU A 378 -16.66 7.48 23.44
C LEU A 378 -15.61 7.50 24.55
N GLY A 379 -15.29 8.69 25.08
CA GLY A 379 -14.38 8.85 26.20
C GLY A 379 -15.07 8.52 27.52
N THR A 380 -14.36 7.93 28.47
CA THR A 380 -14.90 7.62 29.80
C THR A 380 -14.02 8.21 30.91
N PRO A 381 -14.36 9.37 31.49
CA PRO A 381 -15.53 10.22 31.20
C PRO A 381 -15.43 10.91 29.83
N ASN A 382 -16.57 11.45 29.35
CA ASN A 382 -16.67 12.19 28.09
C ASN A 382 -15.54 13.22 27.96
N LEU A 383 -14.92 13.34 26.78
CA LEU A 383 -13.71 14.16 26.62
C LEU A 383 -13.94 15.66 26.79
N GLY A 384 -15.17 16.15 26.56
CA GLY A 384 -15.48 17.58 26.61
C GLY A 384 -14.71 18.38 25.55
N GLU A 385 -14.44 19.65 25.82
CA GLU A 385 -13.70 20.57 24.93
C GLU A 385 -12.46 21.16 25.63
N SER A 386 -11.98 20.47 26.66
CA SER A 386 -10.78 20.82 27.41
C SER A 386 -9.96 19.56 27.68
N GLY A 387 -8.67 19.72 27.99
CA GLY A 387 -7.76 18.61 28.21
C GLY A 387 -7.78 17.64 27.02
N PRO A 388 -8.19 16.36 27.18
CA PRO A 388 -8.25 15.42 26.06
C PRO A 388 -9.19 15.86 24.94
N GLY A 389 -10.24 16.63 25.23
CA GLY A 389 -11.15 17.18 24.23
C GLY A 389 -10.58 18.38 23.44
N ALA A 390 -9.41 18.87 23.83
CA ALA A 390 -8.67 19.92 23.14
C ALA A 390 -7.20 19.51 22.87
N ASP A 391 -6.93 18.20 22.73
CA ASP A 391 -5.62 17.70 22.33
C ASP A 391 -5.47 17.68 20.80
N GLY A 392 -4.67 18.59 20.29
CA GLY A 392 -4.33 18.76 18.87
C GLY A 392 -3.70 17.53 18.21
N HIS A 393 -3.20 16.54 18.95
CA HIS A 393 -2.70 15.30 18.32
C HIS A 393 -3.82 14.43 17.72
N HIS A 394 -5.09 14.60 18.13
CA HIS A 394 -6.22 13.83 17.58
C HIS A 394 -7.31 14.68 16.92
N LEU A 395 -7.23 16.01 17.07
CA LEU A 395 -8.13 16.97 16.44
C LEU A 395 -7.63 17.36 15.05
N ARG A 396 -8.46 17.10 14.04
CA ARG A 396 -8.13 17.35 12.62
C ARG A 396 -9.22 18.18 11.94
N PRO A 397 -8.90 18.97 10.90
CA PRO A 397 -9.90 19.49 9.98
C PRO A 397 -10.68 18.35 9.34
N ALA A 398 -11.99 18.47 9.25
CA ALA A 398 -12.84 17.62 8.43
C ALA A 398 -13.95 18.47 7.81
N ASP A 399 -14.49 18.06 6.66
CA ASP A 399 -15.67 18.73 6.11
C ASP A 399 -16.83 18.63 7.11
N VAL A 400 -17.54 19.74 7.34
CA VAL A 400 -18.61 19.82 8.35
C VAL A 400 -19.66 18.72 8.18
N ASN A 401 -20.11 18.48 6.95
CA ASN A 401 -21.18 17.53 6.68
C ASN A 401 -20.67 16.09 6.75
N TRP A 402 -19.45 15.84 6.28
CA TRP A 402 -18.87 14.50 6.32
C TRP A 402 -18.48 14.09 7.74
N ASN A 403 -17.99 15.03 8.54
CA ASN A 403 -17.79 14.86 9.96
C ASN A 403 -19.11 14.53 10.67
N SER A 404 -20.17 15.30 10.41
CA SER A 404 -21.51 14.99 10.94
C SER A 404 -22.03 13.61 10.52
N THR A 405 -21.68 13.14 9.33
CA THR A 405 -22.06 11.81 8.83
C THR A 405 -21.31 10.71 9.58
N ARG A 406 -20.02 10.91 9.89
CA ARG A 406 -19.24 9.99 10.73
C ARG A 406 -19.79 9.91 12.15
N GLY A 407 -20.20 11.05 12.72
CA GLY A 407 -20.80 11.14 14.05
C GLY A 407 -19.87 10.58 15.13
N ASN A 408 -20.35 9.59 15.89
CA ASN A 408 -19.56 8.85 16.88
C ASN A 408 -19.37 7.37 16.52
N LEU A 409 -19.49 7.02 15.23
CA LEU A 409 -19.28 5.65 14.79
C LEU A 409 -17.85 5.21 15.13
N LYS A 410 -17.74 4.02 15.71
CA LYS A 410 -16.45 3.35 15.92
C LYS A 410 -15.80 3.05 14.57
N PHE A 411 -14.48 3.06 14.53
CA PHE A 411 -13.74 2.65 13.35
C PHE A 411 -13.88 1.16 13.10
N ALA A 412 -14.11 0.79 11.84
CA ALA A 412 -14.31 -0.58 11.40
C ALA A 412 -13.55 -0.86 10.11
N LYS A 413 -13.33 -2.14 9.81
CA LYS A 413 -12.58 -2.59 8.63
C LYS A 413 -13.33 -2.24 7.35
N GLY A 414 -12.58 -1.79 6.35
CA GLY A 414 -13.06 -1.43 5.03
C GLY A 414 -11.91 -1.26 4.05
N SER A 415 -12.20 -0.72 2.87
CA SER A 415 -11.22 -0.46 1.81
C SER A 415 -11.69 0.70 0.93
N GLY A 416 -10.76 1.36 0.24
CA GLY A 416 -11.05 2.48 -0.64
C GLY A 416 -11.24 3.78 0.12
N PHE A 417 -12.24 4.58 -0.28
CA PHE A 417 -12.50 5.87 0.33
C PHE A 417 -13.22 5.78 1.69
N SER A 418 -13.19 6.86 2.45
CA SER A 418 -13.85 6.94 3.75
C SER A 418 -15.38 6.82 3.62
N GLY A 419 -16.03 6.26 4.64
CA GLY A 419 -17.48 6.18 4.68
C GLY A 419 -18.01 5.18 5.70
N PRO A 420 -19.35 5.10 5.83
CA PRO A 420 -19.99 4.08 6.65
C PRO A 420 -19.77 2.69 6.05
N VAL A 421 -19.47 1.73 6.91
CA VAL A 421 -19.29 0.32 6.56
C VAL A 421 -20.04 -0.55 7.57
N SER A 422 -20.15 -1.85 7.31
CA SER A 422 -20.70 -2.77 8.30
C SER A 422 -19.91 -2.68 9.61
N GLY A 423 -20.61 -2.41 10.72
CA GLY A 423 -20.01 -2.31 12.04
C GLY A 423 -19.42 -0.94 12.41
N GLY A 424 -19.42 0.06 11.52
CA GLY A 424 -18.95 1.40 11.89
C GLY A 424 -18.52 2.28 10.72
N TRP A 425 -17.39 2.94 10.89
CA TRP A 425 -16.82 3.89 9.92
C TRP A 425 -15.46 3.41 9.43
N TYR A 426 -15.27 3.38 8.11
CA TYR A 426 -13.93 3.22 7.54
C TYR A 426 -13.33 4.59 7.28
N PRO A 427 -12.14 4.91 7.83
CA PRO A 427 -11.52 6.23 7.63
C PRO A 427 -11.01 6.46 6.20
N GLY A 428 -10.90 5.40 5.39
CA GLY A 428 -10.34 5.44 4.04
C GLY A 428 -8.87 4.99 4.02
N ASP A 429 -8.43 4.42 2.90
CA ASP A 429 -7.06 3.93 2.71
C ASP A 429 -6.00 5.01 2.93
N GLU A 430 -6.34 6.26 2.60
CA GLU A 430 -5.48 7.45 2.75
C GLU A 430 -5.27 7.88 4.21
N TRP A 431 -6.16 7.49 5.14
CA TRP A 431 -6.22 8.07 6.48
C TRP A 431 -6.12 7.03 7.61
N ARG A 432 -6.09 5.74 7.27
CA ARG A 432 -6.22 4.67 8.27
C ARG A 432 -5.02 4.58 9.21
N GLY A 433 -3.82 4.86 8.72
CA GLY A 433 -2.59 4.95 9.51
C GLY A 433 -2.62 6.16 10.44
N ASP A 434 -3.00 7.33 9.93
CA ASP A 434 -3.22 8.54 10.71
C ASP A 434 -4.17 8.28 11.89
N VAL A 435 -5.34 7.71 11.59
CA VAL A 435 -6.35 7.38 12.61
C VAL A 435 -5.79 6.39 13.63
N ALA A 436 -5.12 5.33 13.18
CA ALA A 436 -4.52 4.35 14.09
C ALA A 436 -3.53 4.99 15.06
N ARG A 437 -2.60 5.80 14.56
CA ARG A 437 -1.58 6.47 15.38
C ARG A 437 -2.17 7.52 16.31
N MET A 438 -3.22 8.23 15.91
CA MET A 438 -3.96 9.12 16.79
C MET A 438 -4.65 8.35 17.92
N MET A 439 -5.30 7.21 17.64
CA MET A 439 -5.99 6.42 18.67
C MET A 439 -5.00 5.78 19.66
N MET A 440 -3.88 5.25 19.16
CA MET A 440 -2.82 4.71 20.02
C MET A 440 -2.20 5.79 20.91
N TYR A 441 -1.98 7.01 20.38
CA TYR A 441 -1.53 8.15 21.18
C TYR A 441 -2.54 8.51 22.27
N MET A 442 -3.82 8.65 21.92
CA MET A 442 -4.87 8.99 22.89
C MET A 442 -4.92 7.94 24.01
N TYR A 443 -4.74 6.67 23.66
CA TYR A 443 -4.67 5.60 24.66
C TYR A 443 -3.43 5.71 25.56
N VAL A 444 -2.25 5.98 24.99
CA VAL A 444 -1.03 6.16 25.79
C VAL A 444 -1.13 7.40 26.70
N ARG A 445 -1.67 8.52 26.19
CA ARG A 445 -1.75 9.79 26.93
C ARG A 445 -2.82 9.79 28.01
N TYR A 446 -3.99 9.21 27.73
CA TYR A 446 -5.18 9.32 28.58
C TYR A 446 -5.67 7.98 29.15
N ASN A 447 -4.96 6.89 28.86
CA ASN A 447 -5.18 5.54 29.40
C ASN A 447 -6.67 5.12 29.35
N ASN A 448 -7.27 4.77 30.49
CA ASN A 448 -8.63 4.26 30.58
C ASN A 448 -9.71 5.22 30.05
N ARG A 449 -9.39 6.52 29.90
CA ARG A 449 -10.34 7.47 29.33
C ARG A 449 -10.49 7.32 27.81
N CYS A 450 -9.47 6.80 27.13
CA CYS A 450 -9.42 6.66 25.67
C CYS A 450 -9.04 5.24 25.25
N LEU A 451 -9.85 4.23 25.64
CA LEU A 451 -9.59 2.84 25.30
C LEU A 451 -9.78 2.58 23.79
N PRO A 452 -8.86 1.85 23.12
CA PRO A 452 -9.04 1.50 21.71
C PRO A 452 -10.31 0.67 21.44
N THR A 453 -10.72 -0.22 22.36
CA THR A 453 -12.01 -0.93 22.33
C THR A 453 -13.23 0.00 22.40
N GLY A 454 -13.06 1.20 22.94
CA GLY A 454 -14.06 2.26 22.96
C GLY A 454 -14.30 2.90 21.60
N VAL A 455 -13.31 2.90 20.71
CA VAL A 455 -13.31 3.66 19.45
C VAL A 455 -13.15 2.82 18.18
N ALA A 456 -12.74 1.56 18.28
CA ALA A 456 -12.59 0.66 17.14
C ALA A 456 -13.31 -0.68 17.36
N VAL A 457 -13.72 -1.32 16.27
CA VAL A 457 -14.34 -2.64 16.23
C VAL A 457 -13.32 -3.66 15.72
N GLY A 458 -13.16 -4.76 16.44
CA GLY A 458 -12.28 -5.85 16.06
C GLY A 458 -11.89 -6.72 17.25
N SER A 459 -11.10 -7.75 16.99
CA SER A 459 -10.47 -8.54 18.04
C SER A 459 -9.40 -7.73 18.76
N THR A 460 -9.18 -8.06 20.03
CA THR A 460 -8.14 -7.45 20.85
C THR A 460 -6.83 -8.24 20.74
N THR A 461 -5.72 -7.61 21.08
CA THR A 461 -4.41 -8.27 21.15
C THR A 461 -4.28 -9.14 22.40
N LYS A 462 -3.33 -10.09 22.40
CA LYS A 462 -3.04 -10.92 23.57
C LYS A 462 -2.31 -10.11 24.66
N GLU A 463 -1.53 -9.13 24.22
CA GLU A 463 -0.65 -8.29 25.04
C GLU A 463 -1.45 -7.25 25.83
N ASP A 464 -2.53 -6.72 25.24
CA ASP A 464 -3.45 -5.77 25.87
C ASP A 464 -4.90 -6.02 25.37
N ASN A 465 -5.77 -6.46 26.28
CA ASN A 465 -7.19 -6.71 25.99
C ASN A 465 -7.99 -5.43 25.66
N ASN A 466 -7.37 -4.25 25.71
CA ASN A 466 -7.99 -3.01 25.23
C ASN A 466 -7.46 -2.55 23.88
N MET A 467 -6.33 -3.09 23.40
CA MET A 467 -5.79 -2.74 22.09
C MET A 467 -6.49 -3.56 21.01
N VAL A 468 -7.08 -2.89 20.03
CA VAL A 468 -7.81 -3.52 18.92
C VAL A 468 -6.87 -3.76 17.74
N ALA A 469 -6.80 -5.01 17.28
CA ALA A 469 -5.83 -5.47 16.27
C ALA A 469 -5.88 -4.65 14.96
N ILE A 470 -7.06 -4.16 14.56
CA ILE A 470 -7.23 -3.36 13.34
C ILE A 470 -6.37 -2.08 13.33
N LEU A 471 -6.14 -1.46 14.50
CA LEU A 471 -5.33 -0.25 14.58
C LEU A 471 -3.84 -0.57 14.35
N LEU A 472 -3.39 -1.74 14.80
CA LEU A 472 -2.04 -2.22 14.52
C LEU A 472 -1.86 -2.63 13.05
N GLU A 473 -2.87 -3.30 12.48
CA GLU A 473 -2.92 -3.60 11.04
C GLU A 473 -2.80 -2.31 10.20
N TRP A 474 -3.56 -1.27 10.54
CA TRP A 474 -3.52 0.00 9.82
C TRP A 474 -2.22 0.76 10.03
N ASN A 475 -1.68 0.78 11.25
CA ASN A 475 -0.39 1.42 11.54
C ASN A 475 0.76 0.80 10.73
N ALA A 476 0.75 -0.52 10.54
CA ALA A 476 1.75 -1.22 9.73
C ALA A 476 1.51 -1.05 8.22
N ALA A 477 0.24 -1.09 7.79
CA ALA A 477 -0.13 -1.09 6.38
C ALA A 477 -0.18 0.30 5.73
N ASP A 478 -0.22 1.38 6.51
CA ASP A 478 -0.26 2.76 6.04
C ASP A 478 0.90 3.56 6.67
N PRO A 479 2.00 3.78 5.92
CA PRO A 479 3.18 4.47 6.42
C PRO A 479 2.88 5.87 6.96
N VAL A 480 3.74 6.35 7.87
CA VAL A 480 3.64 7.72 8.36
C VAL A 480 3.76 8.70 7.21
N SER A 481 2.77 9.58 7.06
CA SER A 481 2.70 10.59 6.03
C SER A 481 3.50 11.84 6.40
N GLU A 482 3.74 12.72 5.42
CA GLU A 482 4.44 13.99 5.68
C GLU A 482 3.60 14.95 6.53
N ILE A 483 2.29 14.97 6.33
CA ILE A 483 1.37 15.80 7.13
C ILE A 483 1.39 15.40 8.60
N GLU A 484 1.49 14.11 8.91
CA GLU A 484 1.66 13.62 10.28
C GLU A 484 2.99 14.04 10.89
N ARG A 485 4.10 13.91 10.14
CA ARG A 485 5.42 14.37 10.61
C ARG A 485 5.42 15.87 10.89
N ASN A 486 4.80 16.67 10.02
CA ASN A 486 4.71 18.12 10.17
C ASN A 486 3.86 18.49 11.40
N ARG A 487 2.71 17.84 11.60
CA ARG A 487 1.91 17.97 12.83
C ARG A 487 2.75 17.67 14.07
N ASN A 488 3.44 16.53 14.05
CA ASN A 488 4.17 16.07 15.22
C ASN A 488 5.32 17.03 15.59
N LYS A 489 6.07 17.48 14.58
CA LYS A 489 7.13 18.49 14.74
C LYS A 489 6.58 19.84 15.22
N TYR A 490 5.43 20.27 14.70
CA TYR A 490 4.79 21.52 15.12
C TYR A 490 4.43 21.47 16.61
N HIS A 491 3.71 20.42 17.04
CA HIS A 491 3.31 20.30 18.44
C HIS A 491 4.49 20.06 19.40
N ALA A 492 5.58 19.46 18.93
CA ALA A 492 6.80 19.29 19.72
C ALA A 492 7.49 20.63 20.06
N ASN A 493 7.43 21.59 19.14
CA ASN A 493 8.18 22.84 19.25
C ASN A 493 7.35 23.89 20.00
N THR A 494 7.64 24.08 21.30
CA THR A 494 6.95 25.08 22.13
C THR A 494 7.22 26.54 21.73
N ALA A 495 8.16 26.82 20.82
CA ALA A 495 8.28 28.15 20.22
C ALA A 495 7.08 28.49 19.32
N ASN A 496 6.37 27.49 18.79
CA ASN A 496 5.10 27.72 18.13
C ASN A 496 4.03 28.12 19.15
N GLN A 497 3.23 29.14 18.82
CA GLN A 497 2.20 29.67 19.70
C GLN A 497 1.18 28.60 20.12
N TYR A 498 0.75 27.76 19.16
CA TYR A 498 -0.30 26.76 19.35
C TYR A 498 0.24 25.32 19.42
N ALA A 499 1.47 25.15 19.90
CA ALA A 499 2.06 23.83 20.19
C ALA A 499 1.75 23.34 21.61
N GLN A 500 1.89 22.03 21.84
CA GLN A 500 1.60 21.39 23.13
C GLN A 500 2.86 20.99 23.92
N GLY A 501 4.01 20.90 23.25
CA GLY A 501 5.30 20.50 23.80
C GLY A 501 5.59 19.00 23.75
N ASN A 502 4.58 18.17 23.45
CA ASN A 502 4.74 16.73 23.36
C ASN A 502 4.58 16.21 21.92
N ARG A 503 5.05 14.97 21.71
CA ARG A 503 5.01 14.25 20.44
C ARG A 503 4.07 13.04 20.54
N ASN A 504 3.52 12.64 19.41
CA ASN A 504 2.95 11.32 19.20
C ASN A 504 4.07 10.32 18.86
N PRO A 505 4.42 9.38 19.76
CA PRO A 505 5.53 8.46 19.52
C PRO A 505 5.33 7.54 18.32
N PHE A 506 4.07 7.23 17.98
CA PHE A 506 3.76 6.33 16.88
C PHE A 506 3.89 7.01 15.50
N ILE A 507 3.91 8.34 15.46
CA ILE A 507 4.28 9.10 14.26
C ILE A 507 5.81 9.16 14.12
N ASP A 508 6.53 9.36 15.23
CA ASP A 508 8.00 9.37 15.18
C ASP A 508 8.57 8.00 14.84
N ASN A 509 7.98 6.93 15.37
CA ASN A 509 8.33 5.56 15.03
C ASN A 509 7.14 4.60 15.22
N PRO A 510 6.46 4.17 14.14
CA PRO A 510 5.28 3.31 14.25
C PRO A 510 5.62 1.90 14.74
N TYR A 511 6.89 1.47 14.67
CA TYR A 511 7.35 0.19 15.23
C TYR A 511 7.25 0.12 16.76
N LEU A 512 7.17 1.26 17.45
CA LEU A 512 6.88 1.27 18.89
C LEU A 512 5.55 0.57 19.21
N ALA A 513 4.56 0.65 18.32
CA ALA A 513 3.31 -0.09 18.49
C ALA A 513 3.55 -1.61 18.43
N THR A 514 4.40 -2.07 17.51
CA THR A 514 4.80 -3.49 17.41
C THR A 514 5.53 -3.95 18.68
N GLN A 515 6.40 -3.11 19.26
CA GLN A 515 7.11 -3.44 20.50
C GLN A 515 6.19 -3.50 21.73
N ILE A 516 5.07 -2.77 21.72
CA ILE A 516 4.14 -2.70 22.85
C ILE A 516 3.03 -3.75 22.75
N TRP A 517 2.39 -3.87 21.59
CA TRP A 517 1.17 -4.66 21.43
C TRP A 517 1.29 -5.78 20.39
N GLY A 518 2.46 -5.97 19.80
CA GLY A 518 2.65 -6.95 18.73
C GLY A 518 1.89 -6.58 17.45
N GLY A 519 1.22 -7.57 16.85
CA GLY A 519 0.57 -7.42 15.56
C GLY A 519 1.55 -7.42 14.38
N PRO A 520 1.11 -7.01 13.18
CA PRO A 520 1.99 -6.88 12.03
C PRO A 520 3.17 -5.94 12.31
N GLU A 521 4.34 -6.26 11.78
CA GLU A 521 5.53 -5.43 11.95
C GLU A 521 5.36 -4.10 11.20
N ALA A 522 5.33 -3.00 11.95
CA ALA A 522 5.36 -1.67 11.38
C ALA A 522 6.79 -1.24 11.05
N LYS A 523 6.95 -0.29 10.13
CA LYS A 523 8.27 0.21 9.73
C LYS A 523 9.01 0.85 10.92
N ASN A 524 10.19 0.33 11.27
CA ASN A 524 11.06 1.01 12.23
C ASN A 524 11.74 2.20 11.55
N LEU A 525 11.51 3.42 12.06
CA LEU A 525 12.07 4.68 11.54
C LEU A 525 13.34 5.12 12.28
N TRP A 526 13.74 4.40 13.33
CA TRP A 526 14.94 4.67 14.14
C TRP A 526 15.92 3.48 14.04
N LYS A 527 16.16 3.03 12.82
CA LYS A 527 17.05 1.90 12.57
C LYS A 527 18.49 2.34 12.45
#